data_AF-A0A8T3Y6L0-F1
#
_entry.id   AF-A0A8T3Y6L0-F1
#
_cell.length_a   1.000
_cell.length_b   1.000
_cell.length_c   1.000
_cell.angle_alpha   90.00
_cell.angle_beta   90.00
_cell.angle_gamma   90.00
#
_symmetry.space_group_name_H-M   'P 1'
#
loop_
_entity.id
_entity.type
_entity.pdbx_description
1 polymer ?
#
loop_
_entity_poly.entity_id
_entity_poly.type
_entity_poly.pdbx_seq_one_letter_code
_entity_poly.pdbx_strand_id
1 'polypeptide(L)' 'MRLLITRHARDMMVERGIDEEQIKIAITRGAKFKQTDGTVTVYTYMRIAYKKLSPDYYKIKTVMVEE' A
#
# COMPACT_ATOMS: atom_id res chain seq x y z
N MET A 1 9.90 -4.43 7.66
CA MET A 1 9.12 -3.34 7.01
C MET A 1 8.16 -2.68 7.99
N ARG A 2 8.29 -1.36 8.17
CA ARG A 2 7.45 -0.49 9.00
C ARG A 2 6.59 0.40 8.10
N LEU A 3 5.32 0.56 8.44
CA LEU A 3 4.34 1.31 7.66
C LEU A 3 3.97 2.62 8.36
N LEU A 4 4.08 3.74 7.64
CA LEU A 4 3.45 5.00 8.01
C LEU A 4 2.15 5.12 7.23
N ILE A 5 1.04 4.77 7.86
CA ILE A 5 -0.29 4.77 7.25
C ILE A 5 -0.91 6.16 7.42
N THR A 6 -1.25 6.82 6.33
CA THR A 6 -1.99 8.09 6.39
C THR A 6 -3.41 7.85 6.91
N ARG A 7 -4.06 8.90 7.44
CA ARG A 7 -5.47 8.82 7.86
C ARG A 7 -6.37 8.27 6.73
N HIS A 8 -6.25 8.84 5.54
CA HIS A 8 -7.00 8.37 4.37
C HIS A 8 -6.75 6.88 4.06
N ALA A 9 -5.49 6.42 4.06
CA ALA A 9 -5.19 5.01 3.83
C ALA A 9 -5.79 4.10 4.92
N ARG A 10 -5.76 4.54 6.19
CA ARG A 10 -6.37 3.81 7.30
C ARG A 10 -7.88 3.70 7.13
N ASP A 11 -8.55 4.77 6.75
CA ASP A 11 -10.00 4.78 6.50
C ASP A 11 -10.34 3.78 5.38
N MET A 12 -9.59 3.81 4.26
CA MET A 12 -9.75 2.86 3.16
C MET A 12 -9.50 1.39 3.56
N MET A 13 -8.56 1.16 4.48
CA MET A 13 -8.26 -0.18 5.00
C MET A 13 -9.43 -0.71 5.82
N VAL A 14 -9.99 0.11 6.72
CA VAL A 14 -11.13 -0.27 7.57
C VAL A 14 -12.36 -0.55 6.72
N GLU A 15 -12.68 0.33 5.77
CA GLU A 15 -13.83 0.19 4.87
C GLU A 15 -13.80 -1.12 4.07
N ARG A 16 -12.60 -1.57 3.70
CA ARG A 16 -12.39 -2.75 2.84
C ARG A 16 -11.93 -4.00 3.57
N GLY A 17 -11.84 -3.96 4.90
CA GLY A 17 -11.36 -5.08 5.71
C GLY A 17 -9.93 -5.50 5.39
N ILE A 18 -9.06 -4.54 5.05
CA ILE A 18 -7.65 -4.80 4.72
C ILE A 18 -6.77 -4.59 5.94
N ASP A 19 -5.99 -5.60 6.29
CA ASP A 19 -5.04 -5.51 7.39
C ASP A 19 -3.64 -5.04 6.94
N GLU A 20 -2.79 -4.70 7.90
CA GLU A 20 -1.41 -4.29 7.60
C GLU A 20 -0.55 -5.41 7.01
N GLU A 21 -0.86 -6.67 7.29
CA GLU A 21 -0.10 -7.81 6.83
C GLU A 21 -0.31 -8.04 5.32
N GLN A 22 -1.54 -7.92 4.85
CA GLN A 22 -1.92 -7.91 3.45
C GLN A 22 -1.20 -6.79 2.69
N ILE A 23 -1.09 -5.59 3.27
CA ILE A 23 -0.29 -4.50 2.69
C ILE A 23 1.19 -4.91 2.61
N LYS A 24 1.72 -5.53 3.66
CA LYS A 24 3.12 -5.96 3.68
C LYS A 24 3.43 -7.00 2.61
N ILE A 25 2.53 -7.97 2.47
CA ILE A 25 2.62 -9.02 1.45
C ILE A 25 2.53 -8.40 0.07
N ALA A 26 1.56 -7.52 -0.17
CA ALA A 26 1.35 -6.86 -1.44
C ALA A 26 2.59 -6.05 -1.86
N ILE A 27 3.14 -5.18 -1.00
CA ILE A 27 4.35 -4.39 -1.32
C ILE A 27 5.57 -5.30 -1.59
N THR A 28 5.64 -6.45 -0.92
CA THR A 28 6.78 -7.38 -1.07
C THR A 28 6.70 -8.16 -2.37
N ARG A 29 5.54 -8.77 -2.64
CA ARG A 29 5.31 -9.77 -3.70
C ARG A 29 4.61 -9.23 -4.94
N GLY A 30 3.93 -8.11 -4.82
CA GLY A 30 3.14 -7.53 -5.91
C GLY A 30 3.98 -6.86 -7.00
N ALA A 31 3.34 -6.70 -8.16
CA ALA A 31 3.91 -6.00 -9.30
C ALA A 31 4.03 -4.50 -9.00
N LYS A 32 5.22 -3.93 -9.17
CA LYS A 32 5.56 -2.55 -8.80
C LYS A 32 5.59 -1.65 -10.02
N PHE A 33 4.82 -0.57 -9.97
CA PHE A 33 4.74 0.45 -11.00
C PHE A 33 5.21 1.79 -10.42
N LYS A 34 6.27 2.36 -10.99
CA LYS A 34 6.74 3.68 -10.58
C LYS A 34 5.77 4.76 -11.06
N GLN A 35 5.48 5.73 -10.19
CA GLN A 35 4.73 6.94 -10.51
C GLN A 35 5.61 8.16 -10.21
N THR A 36 5.24 9.33 -10.75
CA THR A 36 5.96 10.59 -10.53
C THR A 36 6.19 10.89 -9.05
N ASP A 37 5.21 10.57 -8.18
CA ASP A 37 5.36 10.69 -6.72
C ASP A 37 5.05 9.36 -5.99
N GLY A 38 5.85 8.34 -6.27
CA GLY A 38 5.90 7.12 -5.47
C GLY A 38 5.85 5.84 -6.29
N THR A 39 5.27 4.80 -5.71
CA THR A 39 5.14 3.49 -6.33
C THR A 39 3.74 2.97 -6.02
N VAL A 40 3.11 2.43 -7.04
CA VAL A 40 1.90 1.64 -6.88
C VAL A 40 2.29 0.18 -6.97
N THR A 41 1.80 -0.63 -6.04
CA THR A 41 1.90 -2.07 -6.15
C THR A 41 0.55 -2.69 -6.32
N VAL A 42 0.45 -3.62 -7.28
CA VAL A 42 -0.73 -4.43 -7.54
C VAL A 42 -0.45 -5.85 -7.07
N TYR A 43 -1.34 -6.40 -6.26
CA TYR A 43 -1.26 -7.78 -5.80
C TYR A 43 -2.67 -8.34 -5.65
N THR A 44 -3.00 -9.39 -6.42
CA THR A 44 -4.36 -9.94 -6.50
C THR A 44 -5.36 -8.85 -6.87
N TYR A 45 -6.40 -8.64 -6.07
CA TYR A 45 -7.41 -7.59 -6.22
C TYR A 45 -7.01 -6.25 -5.59
N MET A 46 -5.82 -6.16 -4.96
CA MET A 46 -5.40 -4.96 -4.22
C MET A 46 -4.44 -4.10 -5.03
N ARG A 47 -4.63 -2.79 -4.92
CA ARG A 47 -3.74 -1.78 -5.48
C ARG A 47 -3.36 -0.75 -4.42
N ILE A 48 -2.07 -0.67 -4.11
CA ILE A 48 -1.55 0.08 -2.97
C ILE A 48 -0.61 1.17 -3.49
N ALA A 49 -0.96 2.42 -3.25
CA ALA A 49 -0.09 3.55 -3.54
C ALA A 49 0.74 3.89 -2.30
N TYR A 50 2.06 3.87 -2.44
CA TYR A 50 2.98 4.19 -1.35
C TYR A 50 4.21 4.95 -1.83
N LYS A 51 4.95 5.49 -0.86
CA LYS A 51 6.26 6.11 -1.08
C LYS A 51 7.27 5.45 -0.14
N LYS A 52 8.36 4.93 -0.69
CA LYS A 52 9.47 4.42 0.13
C LYS A 52 10.23 5.61 0.69
N LEU A 53 10.29 5.72 2.02
CA LEU A 53 10.99 6.80 2.73
C LEU A 53 12.39 6.38 3.16
N SER A 54 12.57 5.11 3.51
CA SER A 54 13.87 4.50 3.83
C SER A 54 13.84 3.00 3.48
N PRO A 55 14.95 2.25 3.62
CA PRO A 55 15.00 0.81 3.32
C PRO A 55 13.86 0.02 3.95
N ASP A 56 13.49 0.35 5.19
CA ASP A 56 12.46 -0.34 5.98
C ASP A 56 11.21 0.49 6.23
N TYR A 57 11.13 1.74 5.77
CA TYR A 57 10.03 2.65 6.11
C TYR A 57 9.24 3.10 4.88
N TYR A 58 7.94 2.83 4.90
CA TYR A 58 7.05 3.00 3.75
C TYR A 58 5.84 3.82 4.15
N LYS A 59 5.60 4.94 3.45
CA LYS A 59 4.41 5.76 3.63
C LYS A 59 3.29 5.27 2.72
N ILE A 60 2.23 4.74 3.31
CA ILE A 60 1.04 4.29 2.58
C ILE A 60 0.12 5.48 2.37
N LYS A 61 -0.17 5.81 1.10
CA LYS A 61 -1.01 6.96 0.73
C LYS A 61 -2.46 6.59 0.60
N THR A 62 -2.73 5.48 -0.09
CA THR A 62 -4.08 4.94 -0.28
C THR A 62 -4.01 3.45 -0.61
N VAL A 63 -5.12 2.77 -0.36
CA VAL A 63 -5.36 1.36 -0.68
C VAL A 63 -6.63 1.33 -1.52
N MET A 64 -6.62 0.54 -2.59
CA MET A 64 -7.75 0.33 -3.49
C MET A 64 -7.95 -1.17 -3.66
N VAL A 65 -9.20 -1.57 -3.86
CA VAL A 65 -9.58 -2.93 -4.26
C VAL A 65 -10.31 -2.79 -5.57
N GLU A 66 -9.89 -3.55 -6.57
CA GLU A 66 -10.62 -3.68 -7.84
C GLU A 66 -11.67 -4.79 -7.66
N GLU A 67 -12.93 -4.49 -7.98
CA GLU A 67 -14.06 -5.44 -7.99
C GLU A 67 -14.00 -6.39 -9.19
#